data_AF-A0A7Y9H6L7-F1
#
_entry.id   AF-A0A7Y9H6L7-F1
#
_cell.length_a   1.000
_cell.length_b   1.000
_cell.length_c   1.000
_cell.angle_alpha   90.00
_cell.angle_beta   90.00
_cell.angle_gamma   90.00
#
_symmetry.space_group_name_H-M   'P 1'
#
loop_
_entity.id
_entity.type
_entity.pdbx_description
1 polymer ?
#
loop_
_entity_poly.entity_id
_entity_poly.type
_entity_poly.pdbx_seq_one_letter_code
_entity_poly.pdbx_strand_id
1 'polypeptide(L)'
;MSEDVTLVDRAQGWLAAYGNAHDVAAARDAWESFDASPTTATVFGAYDSGKSSLLRRLLVDADIPVPKWLTISARHETFAASEIAYRDVLLRDTPGVSPGSTDARGESNTATALEAIRTTDVLVVVVTSQLLTGERALVANALDLPWSDGALWFVISRFDEAGVDPEGDRDGYRELAASKRRELAEELERTLGRDLKARVFVASPDPYGIVGANQDADPAVWDPFREWDGLEEIATQLAALPLSAGSLRAAAAERFWIGEVRKQLATVDAQEAEVESVARTTSDLAARVDQLSTRLDELRVGARNDLMTAVGGVVDQAMTSSVLTEEGLKNRLIEALELWLERQGAELASLAQDMEDQLEQQVARPSWQGLKRLIEQISVHLPTDESASDGDVIKIGAYKKPLLDLNKDLAKTTADLKAVFESKAKGTKQAAVAAAETGAETVSRVGKFFKGVDAATKVVPFALDALDLISQINNDAKAAEAKVQRRAAIDEQLEAIKSRAVDENYGAFRAECNELATVLSELKAGIDAVARSLDERREFCDSARQEASTLL
;
A
#
# COMPACT_ATOMS: atom_id res chain seq x y z
N MET A 1 -36.14 6.60 -18.77
CA MET A 1 -36.86 6.86 -17.51
C MET A 1 -35.92 6.45 -16.41
N SER A 2 -35.04 7.38 -16.01
CA SER A 2 -34.08 7.14 -14.93
C SER A 2 -34.83 7.39 -13.64
N GLU A 3 -34.96 6.37 -12.79
CA GLU A 3 -35.21 6.61 -11.38
C GLU A 3 -34.08 7.51 -10.86
N ASP A 4 -34.42 8.57 -10.13
CA ASP A 4 -33.45 9.41 -9.45
C ASP A 4 -32.76 8.55 -8.39
N VAL A 5 -31.59 7.98 -8.74
CA VAL A 5 -30.75 7.22 -7.82
C VAL A 5 -30.38 8.17 -6.69
N THR A 6 -30.77 7.84 -5.46
CA THR A 6 -30.54 8.72 -4.31
C THR A 6 -29.05 8.81 -3.98
N LEU A 7 -28.63 9.85 -3.29
CA LEU A 7 -27.22 10.00 -2.87
C LEU A 7 -26.76 8.81 -2.02
N VAL A 8 -27.66 8.27 -1.19
CA VAL A 8 -27.44 7.06 -0.39
C VAL A 8 -27.18 5.84 -1.28
N ASP A 9 -28.00 5.61 -2.30
CA ASP A 9 -27.82 4.46 -3.20
C ASP A 9 -26.47 4.54 -3.95
N ARG A 10 -26.07 5.74 -4.38
CA ARG A 10 -24.76 5.95 -5.01
C ARG A 10 -23.61 5.69 -4.03
N ALA A 11 -23.72 6.16 -2.78
CA ALA A 11 -22.71 5.92 -1.76
C ALA A 11 -22.58 4.44 -1.40
N GLN A 12 -23.70 3.74 -1.23
CA GLN A 12 -23.72 2.30 -0.98
C GLN A 12 -23.17 1.51 -2.18
N GLY A 13 -23.49 1.94 -3.41
CA GLY A 13 -22.94 1.35 -4.64
C GLY A 13 -21.42 1.50 -4.72
N TRP A 14 -20.89 2.69 -4.40
CA TRP A 14 -19.45 2.93 -4.31
C TRP A 14 -18.81 2.04 -3.24
N LEU A 15 -19.41 1.97 -2.05
CA LEU A 15 -18.91 1.13 -0.95
C LEU A 15 -18.91 -0.36 -1.31
N ALA A 16 -19.92 -0.84 -2.04
CA ALA A 16 -19.97 -2.22 -2.51
C ALA A 16 -18.89 -2.53 -3.56
N ALA A 17 -18.55 -1.55 -4.42
CA ALA A 17 -17.53 -1.71 -5.45
C ALA A 17 -16.09 -1.59 -4.91
N TYR A 18 -15.86 -0.62 -4.01
CA TYR A 18 -14.51 -0.20 -3.61
C TYR A 18 -14.18 -0.40 -2.13
N GLY A 19 -15.19 -0.52 -1.28
CA GLY A 19 -15.03 -0.65 0.17
C GLY A 19 -14.57 -2.05 0.59
N ASN A 20 -13.98 -2.13 1.79
CA ASN A 20 -13.72 -3.42 2.42
C ASN A 20 -15.03 -4.09 2.84
N ALA A 21 -15.30 -5.31 2.34
CA ALA A 21 -16.55 -6.02 2.59
C ALA A 21 -16.90 -6.19 4.09
N HIS A 22 -15.92 -6.41 4.96
CA HIS A 22 -16.14 -6.50 6.40
C HIS A 22 -16.56 -5.16 7.00
N ASP A 23 -15.87 -4.08 6.62
CA ASP A 23 -16.18 -2.75 7.12
C ASP A 23 -17.55 -2.26 6.60
N VAL A 24 -17.89 -2.60 5.35
CA VAL A 24 -19.19 -2.28 4.75
C VAL A 24 -20.31 -3.05 5.43
N ALA A 25 -20.09 -4.33 5.79
CA ALA A 25 -21.05 -5.10 6.58
C ALA A 25 -21.25 -4.48 7.98
N ALA A 26 -20.17 -4.15 8.67
CA ALA A 26 -20.23 -3.49 9.97
C ALA A 26 -20.92 -2.12 9.91
N ALA A 27 -20.68 -1.34 8.84
CA ALA A 27 -21.37 -0.08 8.60
C ALA A 27 -22.87 -0.27 8.36
N ARG A 28 -23.26 -1.34 7.65
CA ARG A 28 -24.67 -1.69 7.47
C ARG A 28 -25.34 -2.06 8.79
N ASP A 29 -24.71 -2.91 9.59
CA ASP A 29 -25.23 -3.30 10.91
C ASP A 29 -25.38 -2.07 11.83
N ALA A 30 -24.39 -1.17 11.82
CA ALA A 30 -24.43 0.07 12.58
C ALA A 30 -25.57 0.99 12.11
N TRP A 31 -25.77 1.11 10.79
CA TRP A 31 -26.87 1.89 10.24
C TRP A 31 -28.23 1.28 10.57
N GLU A 32 -28.41 -0.04 10.42
CA GLU A 32 -29.67 -0.72 10.75
C GLU A 32 -30.04 -0.56 12.23
N SER A 33 -29.05 -0.65 13.12
CA SER A 33 -29.25 -0.40 14.55
C SER A 33 -29.68 1.04 14.83
N PHE A 34 -29.11 2.02 14.13
CA PHE A 34 -29.47 3.43 14.28
C PHE A 34 -30.83 3.73 13.63
N ASP A 35 -31.13 3.14 12.48
CA ASP A 35 -32.40 3.33 11.79
C ASP A 35 -33.59 2.81 12.61
N ALA A 36 -33.37 1.77 13.41
CA ALA A 36 -34.36 1.25 14.35
C ALA A 36 -34.49 2.09 15.64
N SER A 37 -33.59 3.05 15.92
CA SER A 37 -33.61 3.82 17.16
C SER A 37 -34.56 5.02 17.08
N PRO A 38 -35.08 5.51 18.24
CA PRO A 38 -35.81 6.78 18.31
C PRO A 38 -34.98 7.94 17.75
N THR A 39 -35.65 9.07 17.48
CA THR A 39 -34.99 10.29 17.01
C THR A 39 -33.91 10.69 18.02
N THR A 40 -32.68 10.85 17.55
CA THR A 40 -31.50 11.03 18.39
C THR A 40 -30.92 12.43 18.24
N ALA A 41 -30.85 13.17 19.34
CA ALA A 41 -30.15 14.45 19.41
C ALA A 41 -28.81 14.28 20.15
N THR A 42 -27.71 14.59 19.49
CA THR A 42 -26.36 14.44 20.04
C THR A 42 -25.82 15.78 20.49
N VAL A 43 -25.40 15.86 21.75
CA VAL A 43 -24.85 17.08 22.36
C VAL A 43 -23.33 17.07 22.22
N PHE A 44 -22.78 18.11 21.60
CA PHE A 44 -21.38 18.25 21.23
C PHE A 44 -20.85 19.62 21.63
N GLY A 45 -19.55 19.75 21.91
CA GLY A 45 -18.92 21.01 22.29
C GLY A 45 -17.77 20.84 23.26
N ALA A 46 -16.99 21.90 23.49
CA ALA A 46 -15.82 21.82 24.34
C ALA A 46 -16.09 21.34 25.75
N TYR A 47 -15.00 20.88 26.34
CA TYR A 47 -14.86 20.83 27.78
C TYR A 47 -15.24 22.19 28.42
N ASP A 48 -16.11 22.18 29.43
CA ASP A 48 -16.64 23.36 30.13
C ASP A 48 -17.60 24.28 29.33
N SER A 49 -18.14 23.84 28.18
CA SER A 49 -19.17 24.61 27.46
C SER A 49 -20.57 24.58 28.10
N GLY A 50 -20.76 23.81 29.18
CA GLY A 50 -22.04 23.68 29.88
C GLY A 50 -22.98 22.58 29.35
N LYS A 51 -22.47 21.60 28.58
CA LYS A 51 -23.25 20.44 28.09
C LYS A 51 -23.97 19.68 29.21
N SER A 52 -23.23 19.31 30.26
CA SER A 52 -23.78 18.52 31.37
C SER A 52 -24.83 19.31 32.16
N SER A 53 -24.63 20.62 32.34
CA SER A 53 -25.63 21.50 32.96
C SER A 53 -26.88 21.62 32.10
N LEU A 54 -26.74 21.75 30.78
CA LEU A 54 -27.87 21.76 29.84
C LEU A 54 -28.68 20.47 29.91
N LEU A 55 -28.03 19.31 29.75
CA LEU A 55 -28.68 18.01 29.79
C LEU A 55 -29.38 17.80 31.12
N ARG A 56 -28.69 18.10 32.23
CA ARG A 56 -29.24 17.94 33.56
C ARG A 56 -30.50 18.80 33.78
N ARG A 57 -30.44 20.07 33.40
CA ARG A 57 -31.55 21.01 33.52
C ARG A 57 -32.78 20.51 32.76
N LEU A 58 -32.59 20.02 31.52
CA LEU A 58 -33.66 19.44 30.71
C LEU A 58 -34.29 18.19 31.37
N LEU A 59 -33.48 17.30 31.94
CA LEU A 59 -33.99 16.10 32.61
C LEU A 59 -34.82 16.43 33.84
N VAL A 60 -34.32 17.34 34.69
CA VAL A 60 -35.01 17.73 35.92
C VAL A 60 -36.34 18.42 35.62
N ASP A 61 -36.38 19.33 34.65
CA ASP A 61 -37.64 19.98 34.23
C ASP A 61 -38.64 19.02 33.58
N ALA A 62 -38.17 17.89 33.04
CA ALA A 62 -39.01 16.85 32.48
C ALA A 62 -39.44 15.78 33.50
N ASP A 63 -39.08 15.93 34.78
CA ASP A 63 -39.28 14.92 35.84
C ASP A 63 -38.62 13.56 35.50
N ILE A 64 -37.48 13.62 34.81
CA ILE A 64 -36.69 12.45 34.43
C ILE A 64 -35.50 12.30 35.40
N PRO A 65 -35.28 11.12 36.02
CA PRO A 65 -34.16 10.90 36.91
C PRO A 65 -32.81 11.17 36.24
N VAL A 66 -31.98 12.01 36.88
CA VAL A 66 -30.64 12.33 36.40
C VAL A 66 -29.71 11.13 36.62
N PRO A 67 -29.05 10.59 35.58
CA PRO A 67 -28.12 9.48 35.75
C PRO A 67 -26.92 9.87 36.61
N LYS A 68 -26.46 8.96 37.48
CA LYS A 68 -25.31 9.21 38.37
C LYS A 68 -24.01 9.54 37.65
N TRP A 69 -23.87 9.05 36.41
CA TRP A 69 -22.70 9.32 35.56
C TRP A 69 -22.71 10.72 34.95
N LEU A 70 -23.86 11.41 34.92
CA LEU A 70 -23.99 12.78 34.41
C LEU A 70 -23.59 13.76 35.53
N THR A 71 -22.29 13.90 35.74
CA THR A 71 -21.68 14.79 36.74
C THR A 71 -21.30 16.14 36.11
N ILE A 72 -21.55 17.24 36.83
CA ILE A 72 -21.02 18.57 36.49
C ILE A 72 -19.71 18.71 37.27
N SER A 73 -18.58 18.34 36.64
CA SER A 73 -17.27 18.40 37.28
C SER A 73 -16.24 19.05 36.37
N ALA A 74 -15.19 19.59 36.99
CA ALA A 74 -14.02 20.12 36.30
C ALA A 74 -13.01 19.01 35.87
N ARG A 75 -13.47 17.76 35.69
CA ARG A 75 -12.64 16.65 35.18
C ARG A 75 -13.26 15.94 33.96
N HIS A 76 -12.39 15.38 33.11
CA HIS A 76 -12.76 14.50 31.99
C HIS A 76 -13.43 13.21 32.51
N GLU A 77 -14.76 13.18 32.61
CA GLU A 77 -15.51 12.02 33.18
C GLU A 77 -16.38 11.27 32.15
N THR A 78 -16.75 11.89 31.02
CA THR A 78 -17.47 11.20 29.93
C THR A 78 -16.45 10.47 29.04
N PHE A 79 -16.29 9.16 29.23
CA PHE A 79 -15.36 8.30 28.48
C PHE A 79 -15.98 7.63 27.25
N ALA A 80 -17.30 7.64 27.14
CA ALA A 80 -18.06 7.04 26.05
C ALA A 80 -19.29 7.90 25.75
N ALA A 81 -19.72 7.90 24.50
CA ALA A 81 -21.02 8.47 24.15
C ALA A 81 -22.10 7.72 24.94
N SER A 82 -22.88 8.45 25.74
CA SER A 82 -23.88 7.88 26.65
C SER A 82 -25.26 8.40 26.30
N GLU A 83 -26.25 7.51 26.34
CA GLU A 83 -27.59 7.82 25.85
C GLU A 83 -28.58 7.92 27.02
N ILE A 84 -29.49 8.89 26.91
CA ILE A 84 -30.51 9.18 27.90
C ILE A 84 -31.85 9.27 27.16
N ALA A 85 -32.82 8.45 27.58
CA ALA A 85 -34.18 8.57 27.08
C ALA A 85 -34.82 9.87 27.60
N TYR A 86 -35.15 10.77 26.69
CA TYR A 86 -35.84 12.03 26.96
C TYR A 86 -37.19 12.02 26.25
N ARG A 87 -38.22 11.53 26.93
CA ARG A 87 -39.56 11.31 26.35
C ARG A 87 -39.44 10.42 25.10
N ASP A 88 -39.87 10.89 23.93
CA ASP A 88 -39.83 10.18 22.65
C ASP A 88 -38.52 10.41 21.85
N VAL A 89 -37.52 11.04 22.47
CA VAL A 89 -36.22 11.39 21.86
C VAL A 89 -35.09 10.75 22.67
N LEU A 90 -34.01 10.40 22.00
CA LEU A 90 -32.77 9.96 22.63
C LEU A 90 -31.79 11.13 22.69
N LEU A 91 -31.37 11.52 23.90
CA LEU A 91 -30.29 12.50 24.08
C LEU A 91 -28.97 11.76 24.25
N ARG A 92 -28.02 12.01 23.34
CA ARG A 92 -26.68 11.42 23.41
C ARG A 92 -25.68 12.47 23.89
N ASP A 93 -25.08 12.23 25.05
CA ASP A 93 -23.96 13.02 25.56
C ASP A 93 -22.65 12.54 24.93
N THR A 94 -21.79 13.47 24.50
CA THR A 94 -20.47 13.15 23.95
C THR A 94 -19.35 13.64 24.88
N PRO A 95 -18.20 12.93 24.92
CA PRO A 95 -17.02 13.42 25.63
C PRO A 95 -16.68 14.86 25.29
N GLY A 96 -16.32 15.64 26.30
CA GLY A 96 -15.81 17.00 26.10
C GLY A 96 -14.56 16.98 25.24
N VAL A 97 -14.60 17.72 24.13
CA VAL A 97 -13.45 17.90 23.24
C VAL A 97 -12.51 18.97 23.80
N SER A 98 -11.21 18.75 23.65
CA SER A 98 -10.18 19.70 24.10
C SER A 98 -9.34 20.11 22.89
N PRO A 99 -9.54 21.31 22.34
CA PRO A 99 -8.74 21.80 21.22
C PRO A 99 -7.25 21.83 21.57
N GLY A 100 -6.41 21.18 20.75
CA GLY A 100 -4.96 21.17 20.92
C GLY A 100 -4.40 20.14 21.91
N SER A 101 -5.24 19.27 22.49
CA SER A 101 -4.75 18.13 23.26
C SER A 101 -4.15 17.07 22.33
N THR A 102 -2.84 16.85 22.42
CA THR A 102 -2.11 15.80 21.67
C THR A 102 -1.85 14.56 22.52
N ASP A 103 -2.46 14.47 23.69
CA ASP A 103 -2.41 13.25 24.47
C ASP A 103 -3.38 12.21 23.87
N ALA A 104 -3.02 10.94 23.96
CA ALA A 104 -3.81 9.83 23.41
C ALA A 104 -5.28 9.85 23.88
N ARG A 105 -5.54 10.48 25.03
CA ARG A 105 -6.88 10.63 25.61
C ARG A 105 -7.70 11.71 24.93
N GLY A 106 -7.14 12.89 24.66
CA GLY A 106 -7.82 13.97 23.94
C GLY A 106 -8.13 13.58 22.49
N GLU A 107 -7.23 12.84 21.85
CA GLU A 107 -7.44 12.29 20.51
C GLU A 107 -8.57 11.25 20.49
N SER A 108 -8.56 10.29 21.42
CA SER A 108 -9.62 9.27 21.54
C SER A 108 -10.99 9.89 21.79
N ASN A 109 -11.08 10.87 22.70
CA ASN A 109 -12.35 11.54 23.02
C ASN A 109 -12.91 12.29 21.80
N THR A 110 -12.02 12.98 21.07
CA THR A 110 -12.40 13.69 19.84
C THR A 110 -12.90 12.73 18.77
N ALA A 111 -12.20 11.60 18.58
CA ALA A 111 -12.61 10.57 17.64
C ALA A 111 -13.98 9.98 18.00
N THR A 112 -14.23 9.66 19.28
CA THR A 112 -15.53 9.16 19.74
C THR A 112 -16.66 10.19 19.54
N ALA A 113 -16.41 11.46 19.83
CA ALA A 113 -17.39 12.52 19.65
C ALA A 113 -17.75 12.72 18.16
N LEU A 114 -16.74 12.73 17.28
CA LEU A 114 -16.96 12.80 15.83
C LEU A 114 -17.64 11.54 15.27
N GLU A 115 -17.38 10.36 15.85
CA GLU A 115 -18.09 9.13 15.47
C GLU A 115 -19.59 9.24 15.76
N ALA A 116 -19.92 9.69 16.96
CA ALA A 116 -21.32 9.82 17.39
C ALA A 116 -22.13 10.74 16.47
N ILE A 117 -21.48 11.73 15.85
CA ILE A 117 -22.09 12.63 14.87
C ILE A 117 -22.56 11.89 13.63
N ARG A 118 -21.93 10.78 13.21
CA ARG A 118 -22.35 10.06 11.99
C ARG A 118 -23.73 9.42 12.13
N THR A 119 -24.12 9.02 13.34
CA THR A 119 -25.41 8.40 13.68
C THR A 119 -26.27 9.33 14.53
N THR A 120 -26.55 10.53 14.03
CA THR A 120 -27.27 11.58 14.77
C THR A 120 -28.37 12.16 13.90
N ASP A 121 -29.58 12.36 14.42
CA ASP A 121 -30.65 13.06 13.68
C ASP A 121 -30.52 14.58 13.83
N VAL A 122 -30.19 15.06 15.04
CA VAL A 122 -29.94 16.48 15.33
C VAL A 122 -28.66 16.68 16.12
N LEU A 123 -27.75 17.53 15.64
CA LEU A 123 -26.56 17.91 16.38
C LEU A 123 -26.83 19.20 17.17
N VAL A 124 -26.60 19.12 18.47
CA VAL A 124 -26.69 20.25 19.41
C VAL A 124 -25.28 20.65 19.81
N VAL A 125 -24.76 21.70 19.18
CA VAL A 125 -23.44 22.27 19.47
C VAL A 125 -23.57 23.29 20.60
N VAL A 126 -22.99 22.99 21.76
CA VAL A 126 -23.00 23.86 22.93
C VAL A 126 -21.72 24.67 22.98
N VAL A 127 -21.85 25.99 22.90
CA VAL A 127 -20.77 26.98 22.98
C VAL A 127 -21.00 27.91 24.17
N THR A 128 -19.95 28.58 24.64
CA THR A 128 -20.10 29.61 25.69
C THR A 128 -20.53 30.95 25.08
N SER A 129 -20.79 31.95 25.93
CA SER A 129 -21.07 33.34 25.50
C SER A 129 -19.95 33.97 24.65
N GLN A 130 -18.74 33.39 24.68
CA GLN A 130 -17.58 33.78 23.86
C GLN A 130 -17.58 33.12 22.46
N LEU A 131 -18.59 32.31 22.13
CA LEU A 131 -18.76 31.63 20.85
C LEU A 131 -17.57 30.69 20.51
N LEU A 132 -17.18 30.61 19.24
CA LEU A 132 -16.16 29.67 18.78
C LEU A 132 -14.78 30.32 18.86
N THR A 133 -14.00 30.03 19.91
CA THR A 133 -12.61 30.52 20.02
C THR A 133 -11.61 29.42 19.64
N GLY A 134 -11.33 28.50 20.56
CA GLY A 134 -10.40 27.38 20.35
C GLY A 134 -10.99 26.22 19.53
N GLU A 135 -12.31 26.08 19.49
CA GLU A 135 -13.00 24.91 18.94
C GLU A 135 -13.30 24.99 17.43
N ARG A 136 -12.97 26.11 16.78
CA ARG A 136 -13.36 26.41 15.40
C ARG A 136 -13.07 25.26 14.42
N ALA A 137 -11.85 24.74 14.43
CA ALA A 137 -11.44 23.67 13.51
C ALA A 137 -12.22 22.36 13.76
N LEU A 138 -12.54 22.08 15.01
CA LEU A 138 -13.22 20.85 15.41
C LEU A 138 -14.73 20.93 15.11
N VAL A 139 -15.35 22.10 15.32
CA VAL A 139 -16.71 22.37 14.88
C VAL A 139 -16.78 22.37 13.35
N ALA A 140 -15.78 22.92 12.66
CA ALA A 140 -15.73 22.86 11.20
C ALA A 140 -15.71 21.40 10.69
N ASN A 141 -14.92 20.53 11.32
CA ASN A 141 -14.87 19.11 10.98
C ASN A 141 -16.24 18.41 11.22
N ALA A 142 -16.87 18.64 12.37
CA ALA A 142 -18.21 18.13 12.66
C ALA A 142 -19.27 18.57 11.64
N LEU A 143 -19.11 19.76 11.08
CA LEU A 143 -20.04 20.38 10.14
C LEU A 143 -19.67 20.20 8.66
N ASP A 144 -18.57 19.49 8.36
CA ASP A 144 -18.10 19.23 6.99
C ASP A 144 -18.93 18.13 6.27
N LEU A 145 -19.81 17.46 7.01
CA LEU A 145 -20.78 16.50 6.49
C LEU A 145 -22.07 17.18 6.00
N PRO A 146 -22.92 16.51 5.20
CA PRO A 146 -24.20 17.07 4.78
C PRO A 146 -25.16 17.18 5.96
N TRP A 147 -25.71 18.38 6.15
CA TRP A 147 -26.68 18.70 7.19
C TRP A 147 -27.92 19.32 6.56
N SER A 148 -29.10 18.79 6.87
CA SER A 148 -30.37 19.36 6.43
C SER A 148 -30.82 20.52 7.30
N ASP A 149 -31.70 21.36 6.75
CA ASP A 149 -32.38 22.42 7.51
C ASP A 149 -33.03 21.83 8.77
N GLY A 150 -32.76 22.44 9.93
CA GLY A 150 -33.31 22.01 11.22
C GLY A 150 -32.56 20.89 11.95
N ALA A 151 -31.57 20.24 11.32
CA ALA A 151 -30.74 19.20 11.96
C ALA A 151 -29.54 19.78 12.74
N LEU A 152 -29.26 21.07 12.62
CA LEU A 152 -28.14 21.76 13.28
C LEU A 152 -28.63 22.80 14.27
N TRP A 153 -28.33 22.59 15.54
CA TRP A 153 -28.69 23.48 16.64
C TRP A 153 -27.42 23.96 17.33
N PHE A 154 -27.37 25.25 17.63
CA PHE A 154 -26.36 25.84 18.50
C PHE A 154 -27.02 26.33 19.78
N VAL A 155 -26.40 26.06 20.91
CA VAL A 155 -26.81 26.57 22.21
C VAL A 155 -25.68 27.42 22.75
N ILE A 156 -25.89 28.73 22.79
CA ILE A 156 -25.00 29.67 23.48
C ILE A 156 -25.34 29.60 24.96
N SER A 157 -24.58 28.77 25.66
CA SER A 157 -24.70 28.48 27.10
C SER A 157 -23.99 29.53 27.95
N ARG A 158 -24.27 29.53 29.25
CA ARG A 158 -23.69 30.46 30.25
C ARG A 158 -23.90 31.92 29.85
N PHE A 159 -25.07 32.23 29.31
CA PHE A 159 -25.34 33.55 28.76
C PHE A 159 -25.61 34.61 29.84
N ASP A 160 -25.86 34.18 31.06
CA ASP A 160 -25.82 35.01 32.28
C ASP A 160 -24.45 35.67 32.49
N GLU A 161 -23.38 35.07 31.96
CA GLU A 161 -22.02 35.62 32.01
C GLU A 161 -21.70 36.56 30.83
N ALA A 162 -22.65 36.83 29.92
CA ALA A 162 -22.43 37.61 28.70
C ALA A 162 -22.28 39.14 28.93
N GLY A 163 -22.51 39.61 30.16
CA GLY A 163 -22.18 40.98 30.60
C GLY A 163 -23.39 41.92 30.79
N VAL A 164 -24.59 41.53 30.36
CA VAL A 164 -25.84 42.24 30.70
C VAL A 164 -26.62 41.40 31.68
N ASP A 165 -26.97 41.98 32.82
CA ASP A 165 -27.72 41.29 33.87
C ASP A 165 -29.21 41.17 33.50
N PRO A 166 -29.74 39.96 33.29
CA PRO A 166 -31.13 39.75 32.86
C PRO A 166 -32.16 40.15 33.93
N GLU A 167 -31.80 40.21 35.21
CA GLU A 167 -32.73 40.67 36.25
C GLU A 167 -32.88 42.20 36.25
N GLY A 168 -31.79 42.93 35.98
CA GLY A 168 -31.76 44.39 35.92
C GLY A 168 -32.15 45.01 34.57
N ASP A 169 -31.80 44.35 33.45
CA ASP A 169 -32.04 44.84 32.08
C ASP A 169 -32.39 43.70 31.11
N ARG A 170 -33.66 43.29 31.12
CA ARG A 170 -34.18 42.22 30.26
C ARG A 170 -34.14 42.56 28.77
N ASP A 171 -34.37 43.81 28.41
CA ASP A 171 -34.42 44.22 27.01
C ASP A 171 -33.00 44.27 26.43
N GLY A 172 -32.03 44.82 27.18
CA GLY A 172 -30.62 44.75 26.84
C GLY A 172 -30.11 43.30 26.72
N TYR A 173 -30.54 42.40 27.62
CA TYR A 173 -30.21 40.98 27.54
C TYR A 173 -30.72 40.33 26.25
N ARG A 174 -31.96 40.64 25.84
CA ARG A 174 -32.55 40.15 24.57
C ARG A 174 -31.83 40.73 23.35
N GLU A 175 -31.47 42.01 23.37
CA GLU A 175 -30.70 42.65 22.29
C GLU A 175 -29.31 42.02 22.15
N LEU A 176 -28.62 41.78 23.26
CA LEU A 176 -27.33 41.09 23.29
C LEU A 176 -27.46 39.67 22.74
N ALA A 177 -28.50 38.94 23.15
CA ALA A 177 -28.80 37.60 22.64
C ALA A 177 -29.05 37.60 21.12
N ALA A 178 -29.80 38.58 20.60
CA ALA A 178 -29.99 38.72 19.15
C ALA A 178 -28.69 39.07 18.42
N SER A 179 -27.83 39.90 19.02
CA SER A 179 -26.51 40.24 18.47
C SER A 179 -25.60 39.02 18.41
N LYS A 180 -25.53 38.23 19.48
CA LYS A 180 -24.68 37.03 19.56
C LYS A 180 -25.12 35.92 18.62
N ARG A 181 -26.43 35.79 18.36
CA ARG A 181 -26.95 34.89 17.31
C ARG A 181 -26.43 35.27 15.92
N ARG A 182 -26.43 36.56 15.57
CA ARG A 182 -25.89 37.05 14.28
C ARG A 182 -24.37 36.86 14.19
N GLU A 183 -23.65 37.20 15.25
CA GLU A 183 -22.20 37.02 15.33
C GLU A 183 -21.79 35.56 15.10
N LEU A 184 -22.50 34.61 15.72
CA LEU A 184 -22.25 33.18 15.51
C LEU A 184 -22.55 32.75 14.06
N ALA A 185 -23.64 33.22 13.47
CA ALA A 185 -23.98 32.91 12.08
C ALA A 185 -22.89 33.41 11.11
N GLU A 186 -22.45 34.67 11.27
CA GLU A 186 -21.35 35.25 10.50
C GLU A 186 -20.02 34.50 10.72
N GLU A 187 -19.77 34.01 11.94
CA GLU A 187 -18.59 33.21 12.25
C GLU A 187 -18.61 31.83 11.59
N LEU A 188 -19.76 31.16 11.59
CA LEU A 188 -19.94 29.87 10.92
C LEU A 188 -19.81 29.99 9.41
N GLU A 189 -20.43 31.00 8.80
CA GLU A 189 -20.33 31.28 7.37
C GLU A 189 -18.88 31.51 6.96
N ARG A 190 -18.15 32.32 7.72
CA ARG A 190 -16.72 32.58 7.49
C ARG A 190 -15.85 31.33 7.63
N THR A 191 -16.18 30.46 8.59
CA THR A 191 -15.40 29.26 8.90
C THR A 191 -15.62 28.16 7.86
N LEU A 192 -16.86 28.00 7.37
CA LEU A 192 -17.25 26.92 6.47
C LEU A 192 -17.33 27.34 5.00
N GLY A 193 -17.32 28.64 4.71
CA GLY A 193 -17.49 29.17 3.37
C GLY A 193 -18.89 28.98 2.79
N ARG A 194 -19.89 28.68 3.64
CA ARG A 194 -21.30 28.47 3.25
C ARG A 194 -22.24 28.91 4.36
N ASP A 195 -23.41 29.42 3.96
CA ASP A 195 -24.48 29.76 4.90
C ASP A 195 -25.13 28.48 5.44
N LEU A 196 -25.08 28.31 6.76
CA LEU A 196 -25.77 27.23 7.46
C LEU A 196 -27.03 27.78 8.10
N LYS A 197 -28.18 27.19 7.78
CA LYS A 197 -29.46 27.49 8.45
C LYS A 197 -29.57 26.80 9.80
N ALA A 198 -28.60 27.03 10.66
CA ALA A 198 -28.59 26.48 12.00
C ALA A 198 -29.57 27.24 12.91
N ARG A 199 -30.22 26.52 13.82
CA ARG A 199 -31.07 27.14 14.86
C ARG A 199 -30.18 27.55 16.02
N VAL A 200 -30.25 28.80 16.47
CA VAL A 200 -29.40 29.30 17.55
C VAL A 200 -30.25 29.67 18.77
N PHE A 201 -30.07 28.89 19.83
CA PHE A 201 -30.64 29.12 21.15
C PHE A 201 -29.64 29.86 22.03
N VAL A 202 -30.18 30.65 22.94
CA VAL A 202 -29.41 31.33 23.98
C VAL A 202 -29.96 30.84 25.30
N ALA A 203 -29.11 30.28 26.14
CA ALA A 203 -29.55 29.62 27.36
C ALA A 203 -28.58 29.80 28.53
N SER A 204 -29.13 29.74 29.73
CA SER A 204 -28.40 29.69 30.99
C SER A 204 -28.90 28.50 31.80
N PRO A 205 -28.40 27.28 31.56
CA PRO A 205 -28.93 26.07 32.21
C PRO A 205 -28.71 26.00 33.73
N ASP A 206 -27.70 26.70 34.23
CA ASP A 206 -27.43 26.87 35.65
C ASP A 206 -27.17 28.36 35.94
N PRO A 207 -28.22 29.20 35.97
CA PRO A 207 -28.10 30.65 36.17
C PRO A 207 -27.28 30.96 37.41
N TYR A 208 -26.23 31.77 37.24
CA TYR A 208 -25.31 32.18 38.31
C TYR A 208 -24.66 31.02 39.07
N GLY A 209 -24.67 29.80 38.52
CA GLY A 209 -24.13 28.59 39.15
C GLY A 209 -24.88 28.15 40.43
N ILE A 210 -26.16 28.49 40.56
CA ILE A 210 -26.93 28.29 41.80
C ILE A 210 -27.06 26.81 42.20
N VAL A 211 -27.09 25.89 41.24
CA VAL A 211 -27.19 24.45 41.51
C VAL A 211 -25.81 23.79 41.53
N GLY A 212 -24.93 24.14 40.59
CA GLY A 212 -23.60 23.57 40.48
C GLY A 212 -23.61 22.03 40.47
N ALA A 213 -22.79 21.42 41.33
CA ALA A 213 -22.60 19.97 41.39
C ALA A 213 -23.66 19.20 42.21
N ASN A 214 -24.62 19.87 42.86
CA ASN A 214 -25.62 19.21 43.72
C ASN A 214 -26.57 18.37 42.86
N GLN A 215 -26.50 17.03 42.86
CA GLN A 215 -27.27 16.15 41.96
C GLN A 215 -28.79 16.12 42.21
N ASP A 216 -29.26 16.42 43.42
CA ASP A 216 -30.67 16.28 43.84
C ASP A 216 -31.40 17.64 43.86
N ALA A 217 -31.21 18.46 42.83
CA ALA A 217 -31.80 19.79 42.76
C ALA A 217 -33.32 19.73 42.50
N ASP A 218 -34.08 20.51 43.27
CA ASP A 218 -35.53 20.70 43.08
C ASP A 218 -35.78 21.60 41.85
N PRO A 219 -36.65 21.20 40.89
CA PRO A 219 -37.06 22.03 39.76
C PRO A 219 -37.49 23.46 40.12
N ALA A 220 -38.05 23.68 41.33
CA ALA A 220 -38.52 24.99 41.79
C ALA A 220 -37.38 26.00 41.99
N VAL A 221 -36.13 25.56 42.12
CA VAL A 221 -34.95 26.44 42.27
C VAL A 221 -34.79 27.38 41.07
N TRP A 222 -35.24 26.96 39.90
CA TRP A 222 -35.09 27.75 38.67
C TRP A 222 -36.33 28.56 38.28
N ASP A 223 -37.45 28.44 39.00
CA ASP A 223 -38.68 29.20 38.72
C ASP A 223 -38.46 30.71 38.54
N PRO A 224 -37.57 31.38 39.30
CA PRO A 224 -37.29 32.80 39.12
C PRO A 224 -36.64 33.15 37.75
N PHE A 225 -35.98 32.19 37.10
CA PHE A 225 -35.16 32.43 35.90
C PHE A 225 -35.85 32.01 34.60
N ARG A 226 -36.96 31.26 34.66
CA ARG A 226 -37.63 30.66 33.49
C ARG A 226 -38.03 31.66 32.41
N GLU A 227 -38.29 32.92 32.78
CA GLU A 227 -38.66 33.97 31.83
C GLU A 227 -37.51 34.38 30.87
N TRP A 228 -36.26 34.05 31.21
CA TRP A 228 -35.08 34.48 30.46
C TRP A 228 -33.99 33.40 30.28
N ASP A 229 -34.05 32.29 31.01
CA ASP A 229 -33.03 31.22 30.98
C ASP A 229 -32.96 30.45 29.65
N GLY A 230 -33.99 30.56 28.80
CA GLY A 230 -34.02 30.00 27.44
C GLY A 230 -34.29 28.49 27.34
N LEU A 231 -34.58 27.81 28.45
CA LEU A 231 -34.71 26.34 28.47
C LEU A 231 -36.04 25.85 27.89
N GLU A 232 -37.11 26.61 28.08
CA GLU A 232 -38.44 26.28 27.56
C GLU A 232 -38.45 26.16 26.03
N GLU A 233 -37.73 27.06 25.35
CA GLU A 233 -37.61 27.05 23.88
C GLU A 233 -36.93 25.76 23.40
N ILE A 234 -35.81 25.38 24.03
CA ILE A 234 -35.07 24.14 23.70
C ILE A 234 -35.93 22.91 23.97
N ALA A 235 -36.59 22.84 25.13
CA ALA A 235 -37.44 21.72 25.51
C ALA A 235 -38.63 21.55 24.54
N THR A 236 -39.22 22.66 24.09
CA THR A 236 -40.31 22.68 23.11
C THR A 236 -39.84 22.13 21.76
N GLN A 237 -38.65 22.54 21.30
CA GLN A 237 -38.10 22.04 20.04
C GLN A 237 -37.74 20.56 20.11
N LEU A 238 -37.17 20.09 21.23
CA LEU A 238 -36.90 18.67 21.45
C LEU A 238 -38.18 17.83 21.38
N ALA A 239 -39.26 18.30 22.01
CA ALA A 239 -40.56 17.62 21.97
C ALA A 239 -41.19 17.58 20.57
N ALA A 240 -40.80 18.48 19.66
CA ALA A 240 -41.30 18.51 18.29
C ALA A 240 -40.49 17.63 17.32
N LEU A 241 -39.29 17.14 17.70
CA LEU A 241 -38.43 16.34 16.84
C LEU A 241 -39.08 15.08 16.25
N PRO A 242 -39.90 14.30 17.00
CA PRO A 242 -40.55 13.11 16.45
C PRO A 242 -41.44 13.42 15.24
N LEU A 243 -41.98 14.64 15.12
CA LEU A 243 -42.81 15.07 13.98
C LEU A 243 -42.01 15.19 12.68
N SER A 244 -40.68 15.33 12.76
CA SER A 244 -39.76 15.45 11.63
C SER A 244 -38.79 14.27 11.53
N ALA A 245 -39.04 13.18 12.26
CA ALA A 245 -38.16 12.03 12.35
C ALA A 245 -37.77 11.47 10.99
N GLY A 246 -38.73 11.28 10.07
CA GLY A 246 -38.47 10.72 8.74
C GLY A 246 -37.50 11.56 7.91
N SER A 247 -37.68 12.89 7.87
CA SER A 247 -36.79 13.77 7.11
C SER A 247 -35.40 13.88 7.75
N LEU A 248 -35.33 13.93 9.09
CA LEU A 248 -34.06 13.98 9.81
C LEU A 248 -33.27 12.67 9.64
N ARG A 249 -33.97 11.53 9.68
CA ARG A 249 -33.36 10.21 9.47
C ARG A 249 -32.83 10.04 8.04
N ALA A 250 -33.57 10.52 7.04
CA ALA A 250 -33.09 10.54 5.65
C ALA A 250 -31.80 11.36 5.49
N ALA A 251 -31.73 12.55 6.10
CA ALA A 251 -30.52 13.37 6.11
C ALA A 251 -29.37 12.71 6.89
N ALA A 252 -29.68 12.03 7.99
CA ALA A 252 -28.70 11.24 8.74
C ALA A 252 -28.15 10.07 7.90
N ALA A 253 -28.98 9.44 7.05
CA ALA A 253 -28.55 8.38 6.14
C ALA A 253 -27.52 8.90 5.14
N GLU A 254 -27.81 10.03 4.48
CA GLU A 254 -26.85 10.67 3.57
C GLU A 254 -25.52 10.96 4.26
N ARG A 255 -25.55 11.57 5.45
CA ARG A 255 -24.36 11.87 6.24
C ARG A 255 -23.57 10.62 6.64
N PHE A 256 -24.26 9.57 7.10
CA PHE A 256 -23.64 8.33 7.51
C PHE A 256 -22.89 7.68 6.33
N TRP A 257 -23.58 7.46 5.21
CA TRP A 257 -23.00 6.76 4.06
C TRP A 257 -21.91 7.57 3.36
N ILE A 258 -22.05 8.89 3.26
CA ILE A 258 -20.98 9.78 2.76
C ILE A 258 -19.76 9.74 3.69
N GLY A 259 -19.98 9.73 5.01
CA GLY A 259 -18.91 9.58 5.99
C GLY A 259 -18.13 8.27 5.82
N GLU A 260 -18.83 7.15 5.60
CA GLU A 260 -18.19 5.86 5.36
C GLU A 260 -17.44 5.82 4.01
N VAL A 261 -17.95 6.46 2.95
CA VAL A 261 -17.19 6.63 1.69
C VAL A 261 -15.90 7.39 1.93
N ARG A 262 -15.93 8.53 2.65
CA ARG A 262 -14.73 9.32 2.96
C ARG A 262 -13.70 8.52 3.74
N LYS A 263 -14.14 7.73 4.72
CA LYS A 263 -13.29 6.87 5.54
C LYS A 263 -12.61 5.77 4.70
N GLN A 264 -13.36 5.12 3.82
CA GLN A 264 -12.81 4.10 2.92
C GLN A 264 -11.89 4.73 1.87
N LEU A 265 -12.22 5.92 1.34
CA LEU A 265 -11.36 6.64 0.41
C LEU A 265 -10.01 7.01 1.03
N ALA A 266 -10.00 7.50 2.28
CA ALA A 266 -8.75 7.75 3.00
C ALA A 266 -7.90 6.48 3.18
N THR A 267 -8.55 5.32 3.31
CA THR A 267 -7.87 4.01 3.37
C THR A 267 -7.28 3.64 2.00
N VAL A 268 -8.01 3.89 0.91
CA VAL A 268 -7.53 3.70 -0.47
C VAL A 268 -6.31 4.59 -0.76
N ASP A 269 -6.35 5.87 -0.36
CA ASP A 269 -5.25 6.81 -0.56
C ASP A 269 -3.99 6.40 0.24
N ALA A 270 -4.17 5.97 1.50
CA ALA A 270 -3.07 5.45 2.30
C ALA A 270 -2.42 4.21 1.66
N GLN A 271 -3.22 3.34 1.04
CA GLN A 271 -2.73 2.15 0.34
C GLN A 271 -2.04 2.46 -0.98
N GLU A 272 -2.44 3.50 -1.70
CA GLU A 272 -1.75 3.91 -2.93
C GLU A 272 -0.31 4.35 -2.64
N ALA A 273 -0.09 5.11 -1.57
CA ALA A 273 1.26 5.50 -1.17
C ALA A 273 2.16 4.28 -0.93
N GLU A 274 1.58 3.19 -0.40
CA GLU A 274 2.25 1.90 -0.24
C GLU A 274 2.54 1.24 -1.60
N VAL A 275 1.54 1.13 -2.47
CA VAL A 275 1.64 0.56 -3.83
C VAL A 275 2.72 1.27 -4.64
N GLU A 276 2.80 2.59 -4.56
CA GLU A 276 3.82 3.40 -5.22
C GLU A 276 5.23 3.07 -4.72
N SER A 277 5.38 2.84 -3.42
CA SER A 277 6.66 2.39 -2.84
C SER A 277 7.07 1.01 -3.36
N VAL A 278 6.11 0.07 -3.45
CA VAL A 278 6.34 -1.28 -3.97
C VAL A 278 6.69 -1.25 -5.46
N ALA A 279 5.98 -0.44 -6.25
CA ALA A 279 6.18 -0.32 -7.69
C ALA A 279 7.60 0.18 -8.02
N ARG A 280 8.11 1.18 -7.27
CA ARG A 280 9.49 1.65 -7.42
C ARG A 280 10.50 0.54 -7.14
N THR A 281 10.30 -0.19 -6.04
CA THR A 281 11.19 -1.29 -5.66
C THR A 281 11.18 -2.43 -6.70
N THR A 282 10.01 -2.73 -7.26
CA THR A 282 9.84 -3.74 -8.31
C THR A 282 10.47 -3.30 -9.63
N SER A 283 10.32 -2.02 -10.01
CA SER A 283 10.94 -1.45 -11.20
C SER A 283 12.47 -1.44 -11.12
N ASP A 284 13.04 -1.08 -9.96
CA ASP A 284 14.47 -1.15 -9.71
C ASP A 284 15.02 -2.58 -9.86
N LEU A 285 14.27 -3.59 -9.40
CA LEU A 285 14.63 -4.99 -9.56
C LEU A 285 14.54 -5.44 -11.02
N ALA A 286 13.48 -5.05 -11.74
CA ALA A 286 13.31 -5.34 -13.16
C ALA A 286 14.51 -4.83 -13.99
N ALA A 287 14.88 -3.56 -13.79
CA ALA A 287 16.00 -2.94 -14.50
C ALA A 287 17.34 -3.66 -14.24
N ARG A 288 17.53 -4.20 -13.02
CA ARG A 288 18.72 -4.98 -12.67
C ARG A 288 18.74 -6.34 -13.36
N VAL A 289 17.62 -7.06 -13.35
CA VAL A 289 17.51 -8.34 -14.04
C VAL A 289 17.76 -8.18 -15.55
N ASP A 290 17.27 -7.09 -16.14
CA ASP A 290 17.56 -6.75 -17.54
C ASP A 290 19.05 -6.46 -17.79
N GLN A 291 19.71 -5.73 -16.88
CA GLN A 291 21.14 -5.48 -16.95
C GLN A 291 21.97 -6.78 -16.85
N LEU A 292 21.59 -7.68 -15.94
CA LEU A 292 22.25 -8.98 -15.75
C LEU A 292 22.06 -9.89 -16.96
N SER A 293 20.85 -9.91 -17.53
CA SER A 293 20.55 -10.65 -18.76
C SER A 293 21.37 -10.13 -19.94
N THR A 294 21.48 -8.81 -20.08
CA THR A 294 22.33 -8.17 -21.11
C THR A 294 23.80 -8.57 -20.97
N ARG A 295 24.36 -8.54 -19.75
CA ARG A 295 25.74 -8.97 -19.50
C ARG A 295 25.97 -10.44 -19.82
N LEU A 296 25.01 -11.31 -19.52
CA LEU A 296 25.09 -12.73 -19.87
C LEU A 296 25.11 -12.93 -21.39
N ASP A 297 24.31 -12.18 -22.14
CA ASP A 297 24.29 -12.24 -23.60
C ASP A 297 25.58 -11.65 -24.22
N GLU A 298 26.12 -10.57 -23.65
CA GLU A 298 27.43 -10.03 -24.02
C GLU A 298 28.54 -11.07 -23.83
N LEU A 299 28.56 -11.75 -22.68
CA LEU A 299 29.52 -12.83 -22.40
C LEU A 299 29.35 -13.99 -23.41
N ARG A 300 28.12 -14.35 -23.77
CA ARG A 300 27.86 -15.40 -24.77
C ARG A 300 28.44 -15.07 -26.13
N VAL A 301 28.18 -13.85 -26.62
CA VAL A 301 28.67 -13.37 -27.91
C VAL A 301 30.20 -13.24 -27.88
N GLY A 302 30.75 -12.69 -26.80
CA GLY A 302 32.20 -12.57 -26.58
C GLY A 302 32.89 -13.93 -26.58
N ALA A 303 32.39 -14.89 -25.80
CA ALA A 303 32.94 -16.24 -25.71
C ALA A 303 32.96 -16.96 -27.07
N ARG A 304 31.91 -16.80 -27.89
CA ARG A 304 31.85 -17.39 -29.24
C ARG A 304 32.91 -16.78 -30.16
N ASN A 305 33.07 -15.46 -30.14
CA ASN A 305 34.07 -14.76 -30.96
C ASN A 305 35.50 -15.10 -30.52
N ASP A 306 35.72 -15.22 -29.20
CA ASP A 306 37.01 -15.64 -28.64
C ASP A 306 37.36 -17.08 -29.04
N LEU A 307 36.38 -17.98 -29.04
CA LEU A 307 36.57 -19.37 -29.49
C LEU A 307 36.95 -19.41 -30.98
N MET A 308 36.25 -18.64 -31.80
CA MET A 308 36.55 -18.52 -33.23
C MET A 308 37.96 -17.98 -33.46
N THR A 309 38.39 -17.00 -32.67
CA THR A 309 39.74 -16.43 -32.72
C THR A 309 40.81 -17.44 -32.27
N ALA A 310 40.55 -18.19 -31.20
CA ALA A 310 41.48 -19.20 -30.67
C ALA A 310 41.68 -20.36 -31.66
N VAL A 311 40.60 -20.90 -32.21
CA VAL A 311 40.66 -21.95 -33.25
C VAL A 311 41.31 -21.41 -34.53
N GLY A 312 40.93 -20.21 -34.96
CA GLY A 312 41.52 -19.54 -36.13
C GLY A 312 43.03 -19.36 -35.99
N GLY A 313 43.51 -18.87 -34.85
CA GLY A 313 44.94 -18.67 -34.59
C GLY A 313 45.76 -19.95 -34.64
N VAL A 314 45.23 -21.07 -34.13
CA VAL A 314 45.92 -22.37 -34.19
C VAL A 314 46.02 -22.88 -35.64
N VAL A 315 44.95 -22.72 -36.42
CA VAL A 315 44.91 -23.11 -37.84
C VAL A 315 45.83 -22.23 -38.69
N ASP A 316 45.83 -20.92 -38.49
CA ASP A 316 46.68 -19.98 -39.24
C ASP A 316 48.18 -20.18 -38.90
N GLN A 317 48.49 -20.54 -37.66
CA GLN A 317 49.84 -20.93 -37.26
C GLN A 317 50.28 -22.26 -37.90
N ALA A 318 49.34 -23.19 -38.10
CA ALA A 318 49.61 -24.45 -38.78
C ALA A 318 49.84 -24.24 -40.29
N MET A 319 49.12 -23.31 -40.91
CA MET A 319 49.30 -22.89 -42.30
C MET A 319 50.67 -22.26 -42.58
N THR A 320 51.23 -21.55 -41.60
CA THR A 320 52.51 -20.85 -41.73
C THR A 320 53.73 -21.70 -41.34
N SER A 321 53.52 -22.83 -40.66
CA SER A 321 54.59 -23.72 -40.21
C SER A 321 54.68 -24.97 -41.07
N SER A 322 55.84 -25.21 -41.68
CA SER A 322 56.10 -26.35 -42.57
C SER A 322 56.35 -27.69 -41.85
N VAL A 323 56.22 -27.75 -40.52
CA VAL A 323 56.69 -28.88 -39.69
C VAL A 323 55.63 -29.41 -38.72
N LEU A 324 54.38 -28.93 -38.76
CA LEU A 324 53.35 -29.48 -37.87
C LEU A 324 52.93 -30.90 -38.28
N THR A 325 53.09 -31.84 -37.34
CA THR A 325 52.55 -33.19 -37.43
C THR A 325 51.08 -33.21 -37.01
N GLU A 326 50.38 -34.29 -37.36
CA GLU A 326 48.97 -34.49 -37.02
C GLU A 326 48.70 -34.36 -35.51
N GLU A 327 49.53 -35.03 -34.75
CA GLU A 327 49.50 -35.06 -33.30
C GLU A 327 49.86 -33.69 -32.69
N GLY A 328 50.71 -32.91 -33.36
CA GLY A 328 51.07 -31.56 -32.94
C GLY A 328 49.93 -30.53 -33.10
N LEU A 329 49.15 -30.61 -34.19
CA LEU A 329 47.98 -29.74 -34.36
C LEU A 329 46.88 -30.09 -33.37
N LYS A 330 46.62 -31.40 -33.21
CA LYS A 330 45.65 -31.91 -32.25
C LYS A 330 45.96 -31.42 -30.83
N ASN A 331 47.21 -31.55 -30.37
CA ASN A 331 47.58 -31.11 -29.03
C ASN A 331 47.41 -29.60 -28.85
N ARG A 332 47.79 -28.77 -29.83
CA ARG A 332 47.61 -27.31 -29.75
C ARG A 332 46.14 -26.89 -29.76
N LEU A 333 45.30 -27.58 -30.53
CA LEU A 333 43.86 -27.32 -30.52
C LEU A 333 43.23 -27.69 -29.19
N ILE A 334 43.61 -28.84 -28.62
CA ILE A 334 43.16 -29.26 -27.28
C ILE A 334 43.59 -28.22 -26.25
N GLU A 335 44.87 -27.81 -26.23
CA GLU A 335 45.38 -26.78 -25.32
C GLU A 335 44.64 -25.44 -25.47
N ALA A 336 44.40 -24.98 -26.70
CA ALA A 336 43.68 -23.74 -26.96
C ALA A 336 42.22 -23.80 -26.50
N LEU A 337 41.55 -24.95 -26.70
CA LEU A 337 40.18 -25.17 -26.25
C LEU A 337 40.08 -25.29 -24.73
N GLU A 338 41.01 -25.99 -24.08
CA GLU A 338 41.07 -26.10 -22.61
C GLU A 338 41.31 -24.72 -21.99
N LEU A 339 42.26 -23.94 -22.50
CA LEU A 339 42.54 -22.59 -22.02
C LEU A 339 41.35 -21.65 -22.21
N TRP A 340 40.69 -21.73 -23.38
CA TRP A 340 39.47 -20.96 -23.64
C TRP A 340 38.35 -21.34 -22.66
N LEU A 341 38.13 -22.63 -22.45
CA LEU A 341 37.09 -23.14 -21.56
C LEU A 341 37.34 -22.74 -20.09
N GLU A 342 38.59 -22.84 -19.62
CA GLU A 342 38.97 -22.42 -18.26
C GLU A 342 38.73 -20.92 -18.06
N ARG A 343 39.12 -20.08 -19.04
CA ARG A 343 38.93 -18.63 -18.97
C ARG A 343 37.45 -18.26 -18.99
N GLN A 344 36.69 -18.76 -19.96
CA GLN A 344 35.26 -18.43 -20.09
C GLN A 344 34.44 -18.98 -18.92
N GLY A 345 34.81 -20.14 -18.39
CA GLY A 345 34.21 -20.69 -17.17
C GLY A 345 34.46 -19.79 -15.95
N ALA A 346 35.65 -19.21 -15.81
CA ALA A 346 35.96 -18.26 -14.74
C ALA A 346 35.18 -16.94 -14.89
N GLU A 347 35.05 -16.40 -16.11
CA GLU A 347 34.24 -15.21 -16.39
C GLU A 347 32.76 -15.45 -16.09
N LEU A 348 32.21 -16.62 -16.46
CA LEU A 348 30.83 -17.01 -16.16
C LEU A 348 30.60 -17.18 -14.65
N ALA A 349 31.55 -17.80 -13.93
CA ALA A 349 31.47 -17.95 -12.48
C ALA A 349 31.53 -16.60 -11.75
N SER A 350 32.39 -15.67 -12.22
CA SER A 350 32.45 -14.31 -11.68
C SER A 350 31.13 -13.58 -11.92
N LEU A 351 30.55 -13.70 -13.12
CA LEU A 351 29.27 -13.07 -13.43
C LEU A 351 28.15 -13.62 -12.55
N ALA A 352 28.11 -14.93 -12.32
CA ALA A 352 27.10 -15.54 -11.46
C ALA A 352 27.27 -15.16 -9.99
N GLN A 353 28.51 -15.06 -9.48
CA GLN A 353 28.76 -14.56 -8.13
C GLN A 353 28.33 -13.09 -8.00
N ASP A 354 28.65 -12.26 -8.99
CA ASP A 354 28.20 -10.86 -9.04
C ASP A 354 26.66 -10.78 -9.08
N MET A 355 25.99 -11.70 -9.78
CA MET A 355 24.52 -11.80 -9.79
C MET A 355 23.98 -12.15 -8.39
N GLU A 356 24.54 -13.16 -7.73
CA GLU A 356 24.16 -13.56 -6.36
C GLU A 356 24.33 -12.38 -5.38
N ASP A 357 25.52 -11.77 -5.35
CA ASP A 357 25.84 -10.65 -4.47
C ASP A 357 24.91 -9.46 -4.70
N GLN A 358 24.59 -9.14 -5.96
CA GLN A 358 23.69 -8.03 -6.28
C GLN A 358 22.25 -8.30 -5.85
N LEU A 359 21.76 -9.54 -6.00
CA LEU A 359 20.42 -9.93 -5.57
C LEU A 359 20.32 -9.98 -4.04
N GLU A 360 21.32 -10.55 -3.34
CA GLU A 360 21.38 -10.54 -1.88
C GLU A 360 21.42 -9.10 -1.34
N GLN A 361 22.22 -8.23 -1.94
CA GLN A 361 22.25 -6.80 -1.58
C GLN A 361 20.89 -6.13 -1.80
N GLN A 362 20.12 -6.52 -2.82
CA GLN A 362 18.76 -5.99 -3.00
C GLN A 362 17.84 -6.42 -1.86
N VAL A 363 17.85 -7.70 -1.49
CA VAL A 363 17.02 -8.22 -0.40
C VAL A 363 17.41 -7.59 0.94
N ALA A 364 18.68 -7.27 1.12
CA ALA A 364 19.19 -6.62 2.33
C ALA A 364 18.84 -5.13 2.43
N ARG A 365 18.37 -4.47 1.35
CA ARG A 365 18.03 -3.05 1.38
C ARG A 365 16.88 -2.76 2.35
N PRO A 366 16.93 -1.63 3.08
CA PRO A 366 15.84 -1.23 3.97
C PRO A 366 14.48 -1.12 3.28
N SER A 367 14.44 -0.71 2.01
CA SER A 367 13.21 -0.67 1.20
C SER A 367 12.60 -2.05 1.00
N TRP A 368 13.41 -3.08 0.73
CA TRP A 368 12.95 -4.46 0.58
C TRP A 368 12.51 -5.08 1.92
N GLN A 369 13.21 -4.76 3.01
CA GLN A 369 12.78 -5.14 4.36
C GLN A 369 11.50 -4.44 4.78
N GLY A 370 11.31 -3.18 4.39
CA GLY A 370 10.06 -2.43 4.54
C GLY A 370 8.92 -3.10 3.80
N LEU A 371 9.13 -3.46 2.53
CA LEU A 371 8.20 -4.23 1.72
C LEU A 371 7.86 -5.58 2.36
N LYS A 372 8.86 -6.32 2.83
CA LYS A 372 8.65 -7.63 3.49
C LYS A 372 7.82 -7.50 4.78
N ARG A 373 8.08 -6.47 5.59
CA ARG A 373 7.28 -6.17 6.79
C ARG A 373 5.86 -5.77 6.45
N LEU A 374 5.65 -4.98 5.40
CA LEU A 374 4.31 -4.65 4.91
C LEU A 374 3.58 -5.92 4.48
N ILE A 375 4.22 -6.78 3.69
CA ILE A 375 3.67 -8.09 3.31
C ILE A 375 3.33 -8.95 4.53
N GLU A 376 4.20 -9.02 5.54
CA GLU A 376 3.98 -9.78 6.77
C GLU A 376 2.85 -9.19 7.64
N GLN A 377 2.84 -7.88 7.87
CA GLN A 377 1.80 -7.19 8.65
C GLN A 377 0.42 -7.38 8.02
N ILE A 378 0.38 -7.31 6.70
CA ILE A 378 -0.84 -7.49 5.94
C ILE A 378 -1.29 -8.96 5.92
N SER A 379 -0.37 -9.92 5.84
CA SER A 379 -0.69 -11.36 5.87
C SER A 379 -1.27 -11.81 7.22
N VAL A 380 -0.96 -11.10 8.31
CA VAL A 380 -1.49 -11.37 9.66
C VAL A 380 -2.90 -10.81 9.88
N HIS A 381 -3.33 -9.82 9.09
CA HIS A 381 -4.61 -9.11 9.28
C HIS A 381 -5.71 -9.51 8.28
N LEU A 382 -5.52 -10.57 7.50
CA LEU A 382 -6.55 -11.08 6.60
C LEU A 382 -7.09 -12.44 7.07
N PRO A 383 -8.43 -12.63 7.08
CA PRO A 383 -9.01 -13.95 7.25
C PRO A 383 -8.47 -14.90 6.19
N THR A 384 -8.16 -16.12 6.60
CA THR A 384 -7.80 -17.21 5.70
C THR A 384 -8.98 -17.44 4.76
N ASP A 385 -8.72 -17.26 3.47
CA ASP A 385 -9.69 -17.08 2.38
C ASP A 385 -10.37 -18.42 2.01
N GLU A 386 -11.06 -19.08 2.95
CA GLU A 386 -11.80 -20.34 2.70
C GLU A 386 -13.33 -20.17 2.61
N SER A 387 -13.88 -18.96 2.77
CA SER A 387 -15.33 -18.76 2.68
C SER A 387 -15.74 -17.38 2.14
N ALA A 388 -15.64 -17.17 0.82
CA ALA A 388 -16.48 -16.19 0.10
C ALA A 388 -16.44 -16.45 -1.41
N SER A 389 -17.61 -16.35 -2.04
CA SER A 389 -17.95 -16.78 -3.40
C SER A 389 -17.24 -16.06 -4.54
N ASP A 390 -17.14 -16.80 -5.64
CA ASP A 390 -16.85 -16.43 -7.03
C ASP A 390 -17.51 -15.10 -7.43
N GLY A 391 -16.73 -14.01 -7.47
CA GLY A 391 -17.16 -12.70 -7.91
C GLY A 391 -15.94 -11.83 -8.20
N ASP A 392 -15.95 -11.19 -9.38
CA ASP A 392 -14.89 -10.36 -10.01
C ASP A 392 -14.53 -9.07 -9.23
N VAL A 393 -14.53 -9.10 -7.90
CA VAL A 393 -14.09 -7.97 -7.07
C VAL A 393 -12.58 -8.08 -6.89
N ILE A 394 -11.83 -7.12 -7.43
CA ILE A 394 -10.39 -6.98 -7.22
C ILE A 394 -10.14 -6.83 -5.71
N LYS A 395 -9.86 -7.94 -5.04
CA LYS A 395 -9.62 -7.95 -3.59
C LYS A 395 -8.43 -7.04 -3.29
N ILE A 396 -8.52 -6.27 -2.20
CA ILE A 396 -7.51 -5.36 -1.62
C ILE A 396 -6.14 -6.05 -1.33
N GLY A 397 -5.99 -7.33 -1.68
CA GLY A 397 -4.77 -8.11 -1.61
C GLY A 397 -4.34 -8.84 -2.87
N ALA A 398 -4.89 -8.53 -4.05
CA ALA A 398 -4.56 -9.23 -5.29
C ALA A 398 -3.06 -9.22 -5.61
N TYR A 399 -2.35 -8.12 -5.32
CA TYR A 399 -0.90 -7.99 -5.52
C TYR A 399 -0.05 -8.71 -4.47
N LYS A 400 -0.64 -9.15 -3.35
CA LYS A 400 0.09 -9.75 -2.22
C LYS A 400 0.55 -11.17 -2.51
N LYS A 401 -0.27 -11.95 -3.22
CA LYS A 401 0.12 -13.31 -3.65
C LYS A 401 1.26 -13.26 -4.67
N PRO A 402 1.20 -12.47 -5.76
CA PRO A 402 2.33 -12.23 -6.63
C PRO A 402 3.59 -11.76 -5.90
N LEU A 403 3.48 -10.88 -4.90
CA LEU A 403 4.63 -10.44 -4.11
C LEU A 403 5.24 -11.55 -3.23
N LEU A 404 4.39 -12.37 -2.60
CA LEU A 404 4.85 -13.53 -1.83
C LEU A 404 5.53 -14.55 -2.73
N ASP A 405 4.99 -14.78 -3.92
CA ASP A 405 5.57 -15.68 -4.91
C ASP A 405 6.88 -15.11 -5.46
N LEU A 406 6.97 -13.81 -5.76
CA LEU A 406 8.22 -13.15 -6.12
C LEU A 406 9.28 -13.30 -5.01
N ASN A 407 8.91 -13.18 -3.74
CA ASN A 407 9.86 -13.37 -2.65
C ASN A 407 10.35 -14.83 -2.55
N LYS A 408 9.49 -15.81 -2.84
CA LYS A 408 9.90 -17.23 -2.94
C LYS A 408 10.79 -17.45 -4.16
N ASP A 409 10.44 -16.88 -5.30
CA ASP A 409 11.19 -16.99 -6.55
C ASP A 409 12.57 -16.38 -6.38
N LEU A 410 12.68 -15.25 -5.69
CA LEU A 410 13.95 -14.61 -5.43
C LEU A 410 14.82 -15.45 -4.47
N ALA A 411 14.24 -16.04 -3.42
CA ALA A 411 14.95 -16.99 -2.56
C ALA A 411 15.37 -18.27 -3.29
N LYS A 412 14.51 -18.77 -4.19
CA LYS A 412 14.79 -19.92 -5.07
C LYS A 412 15.91 -19.58 -6.03
N THR A 413 15.87 -18.44 -6.72
CA THR A 413 16.91 -17.96 -7.63
C THR A 413 18.26 -17.85 -6.95
N THR A 414 18.33 -17.29 -5.73
CA THR A 414 19.59 -17.26 -4.96
C THR A 414 20.08 -18.68 -4.64
N ALA A 415 19.19 -19.59 -4.24
CA ALA A 415 19.54 -20.98 -3.96
C ALA A 415 19.98 -21.77 -5.21
N ASP A 416 19.32 -21.54 -6.35
CA ASP A 416 19.62 -22.17 -7.64
C ASP A 416 20.97 -21.66 -8.15
N LEU A 417 21.22 -20.34 -8.12
CA LEU A 417 22.54 -19.76 -8.41
C LEU A 417 23.63 -20.42 -7.58
N LYS A 418 23.42 -20.53 -6.27
CA LYS A 418 24.36 -21.21 -5.36
C LYS A 418 24.54 -22.69 -5.69
N ALA A 419 23.47 -23.40 -6.06
CA ALA A 419 23.50 -24.82 -6.39
C ALA A 419 24.22 -25.12 -7.72
N VAL A 420 24.09 -24.24 -8.72
CA VAL A 420 24.84 -24.34 -10.00
C VAL A 420 26.36 -24.42 -9.73
N PHE A 421 26.86 -23.79 -8.65
CA PHE A 421 28.29 -23.77 -8.32
C PHE A 421 28.70 -24.70 -7.17
N GLU A 422 27.90 -24.87 -6.11
CA GLU A 422 28.23 -25.75 -4.97
C GLU A 422 28.19 -27.24 -5.31
N SER A 423 27.26 -27.66 -6.18
CA SER A 423 27.15 -29.05 -6.64
C SER A 423 28.41 -29.53 -7.38
N LYS A 424 29.17 -28.59 -7.97
CA LYS A 424 30.38 -28.86 -8.74
C LYS A 424 31.68 -28.73 -7.93
N ALA A 425 31.71 -27.92 -6.86
CA ALA A 425 32.83 -27.85 -5.90
C ALA A 425 33.00 -29.13 -5.04
N LYS A 426 31.91 -29.86 -4.77
CA LYS A 426 31.96 -31.17 -4.08
C LYS A 426 32.43 -32.30 -5.00
N GLY A 427 32.09 -32.25 -6.28
CA GLY A 427 32.55 -33.22 -7.29
C GLY A 427 34.07 -33.18 -7.52
N THR A 428 34.68 -32.01 -7.38
CA THR A 428 36.14 -31.81 -7.43
C THR A 428 36.85 -32.38 -6.20
N LYS A 429 36.27 -32.29 -5.00
CA LYS A 429 36.84 -32.88 -3.78
C LYS A 429 36.80 -34.41 -3.77
N GLN A 430 35.69 -35.05 -4.17
CA GLN A 430 35.62 -36.51 -4.24
C GLN A 430 36.53 -37.11 -5.33
N ALA A 431 36.69 -36.42 -6.46
CA ALA A 431 37.63 -36.83 -7.50
C ALA A 431 39.10 -36.60 -7.11
N ALA A 432 39.40 -35.58 -6.29
CA ALA A 432 40.75 -35.34 -5.76
C ALA A 432 41.19 -36.43 -4.76
N VAL A 433 40.26 -36.96 -3.96
CA VAL A 433 40.53 -38.09 -3.06
C VAL A 433 40.79 -39.38 -3.85
N ALA A 434 40.04 -39.64 -4.93
CA ALA A 434 40.24 -40.80 -5.80
C ALA A 434 41.53 -40.73 -6.67
N ALA A 435 41.93 -39.52 -7.08
CA ALA A 435 43.17 -39.30 -7.84
C ALA A 435 44.44 -39.42 -6.97
N ALA A 436 44.33 -39.11 -5.66
CA ALA A 436 45.43 -39.29 -4.71
C ALA A 436 45.76 -40.77 -4.46
N GLU A 437 44.81 -41.69 -4.70
CA GLU A 437 45.01 -43.13 -4.54
C GLU A 437 45.58 -43.83 -5.78
N THR A 438 45.64 -43.17 -6.95
CA THR A 438 45.98 -43.82 -8.24
C THR A 438 47.23 -43.28 -8.96
N GLY A 439 47.96 -42.31 -8.41
CA GLY A 439 49.35 -42.05 -8.79
C GLY A 439 49.64 -41.72 -10.27
N ALA A 440 48.73 -41.05 -10.98
CA ALA A 440 48.97 -40.55 -12.33
C ALA A 440 49.21 -39.03 -12.33
N GLU A 441 50.41 -38.63 -12.78
CA GLU A 441 50.84 -37.23 -12.90
C GLU A 441 50.28 -36.54 -14.17
N THR A 442 49.92 -35.27 -13.98
CA THR A 442 49.78 -34.18 -14.98
C THR A 442 48.59 -34.20 -15.94
N VAL A 443 47.42 -33.75 -15.45
CA VAL A 443 46.42 -32.99 -16.25
C VAL A 443 45.90 -31.86 -15.36
N SER A 444 45.75 -30.65 -15.93
CA SER A 444 45.48 -29.41 -15.21
C SER A 444 44.23 -29.49 -14.34
N ARG A 445 44.26 -28.73 -13.23
CA ARG A 445 43.34 -28.86 -12.10
C ARG A 445 42.04 -28.04 -12.29
N VAL A 446 41.79 -27.46 -13.47
CA VAL A 446 40.64 -26.56 -13.73
C VAL A 446 39.75 -27.05 -14.88
N GLY A 447 40.26 -27.86 -15.83
CA GLY A 447 39.47 -28.47 -16.93
C GLY A 447 38.32 -29.43 -16.55
N LYS A 448 38.00 -29.62 -15.26
CA LYS A 448 36.89 -30.49 -14.79
C LYS A 448 35.59 -29.74 -14.44
N PHE A 449 35.51 -28.43 -14.65
CA PHE A 449 34.27 -27.65 -14.46
C PHE A 449 33.13 -28.09 -15.40
N PHE A 450 33.46 -28.57 -16.60
CA PHE A 450 32.52 -29.10 -17.60
C PHE A 450 32.64 -30.63 -17.71
N LYS A 451 31.95 -31.36 -16.82
CA LYS A 451 31.83 -32.84 -16.96
C LYS A 451 30.99 -33.17 -18.20
N GLY A 452 31.62 -33.28 -19.36
CA GLY A 452 30.95 -33.76 -20.56
C GLY A 452 31.61 -33.48 -21.90
N VAL A 453 32.64 -32.61 -21.96
CA VAL A 453 33.35 -32.37 -23.21
C VAL A 453 34.66 -33.14 -23.16
N ASP A 454 34.65 -34.38 -23.66
CA ASP A 454 35.89 -35.03 -24.07
C ASP A 454 36.36 -34.29 -25.33
N ALA A 455 37.02 -33.13 -25.12
CA ALA A 455 37.51 -32.27 -26.19
C ALA A 455 38.40 -33.10 -27.14
N ALA A 456 39.10 -34.10 -26.61
CA ALA A 456 39.89 -35.04 -27.38
C ALA A 456 39.07 -35.86 -28.40
N THR A 457 37.81 -36.24 -28.13
CA THR A 457 37.00 -36.99 -29.12
C THR A 457 36.38 -36.10 -30.19
N LYS A 458 36.03 -34.84 -29.87
CA LYS A 458 35.44 -33.89 -30.85
C LYS A 458 36.49 -33.18 -31.71
N VAL A 459 37.72 -33.03 -31.21
CA VAL A 459 38.81 -32.33 -31.91
C VAL A 459 39.52 -33.22 -32.93
N VAL A 460 39.50 -34.55 -32.75
CA VAL A 460 40.21 -35.49 -33.65
C VAL A 460 39.73 -35.43 -35.10
N PRO A 461 38.42 -35.50 -35.41
CA PRO A 461 37.94 -35.39 -36.78
C PRO A 461 38.30 -34.04 -37.42
N PHE A 462 38.20 -32.95 -36.65
CA PHE A 462 38.53 -31.61 -37.10
C PHE A 462 40.03 -31.45 -37.38
N ALA A 463 40.91 -31.95 -36.50
CA ALA A 463 42.36 -31.87 -36.69
C ALA A 463 42.77 -32.64 -37.94
N LEU A 464 42.18 -33.81 -38.18
CA LEU A 464 42.40 -34.62 -39.38
C LEU A 464 41.99 -33.87 -40.66
N ASP A 465 40.78 -33.32 -40.69
CA ASP A 465 40.28 -32.57 -41.85
C ASP A 465 41.13 -31.31 -42.12
N ALA A 466 41.47 -30.57 -41.07
CA ALA A 466 42.32 -29.38 -41.16
C ALA A 466 43.74 -29.72 -41.66
N LEU A 467 44.35 -30.81 -41.18
CA LEU A 467 45.67 -31.24 -41.64
C LEU A 467 45.69 -31.72 -43.08
N ASP A 468 44.65 -32.43 -43.53
CA ASP A 468 44.58 -32.86 -44.92
C ASP A 468 44.51 -31.65 -45.85
N LEU A 469 43.69 -30.66 -45.52
CA LEU A 469 43.62 -29.38 -46.24
C LEU A 469 44.93 -28.57 -46.17
N ILE A 470 45.55 -28.46 -45.00
CA ILE A 470 46.85 -27.76 -44.83
C ILE A 470 47.97 -28.46 -45.62
N SER A 471 47.98 -29.79 -45.64
CA SER A 471 48.92 -30.59 -46.43
C SER A 471 48.71 -30.40 -47.93
N GLN A 472 47.46 -30.37 -48.39
CA GLN A 472 47.11 -30.06 -49.78
C GLN A 472 47.59 -28.65 -50.16
N ILE A 473 47.42 -27.64 -49.29
CA ILE A 473 47.90 -26.27 -49.52
C ILE A 473 49.43 -26.19 -49.61
N ASN A 474 50.15 -26.88 -48.72
CA ASN A 474 51.61 -26.90 -48.70
C ASN A 474 52.20 -27.64 -49.91
N ASN A 475 51.52 -28.68 -50.39
CA ASN A 475 51.89 -29.40 -51.61
C ASN A 475 51.58 -28.59 -52.86
N ASP A 476 50.43 -27.90 -52.91
CA ASP A 476 50.02 -27.05 -54.03
C ASP A 476 50.83 -25.75 -54.12
N ALA A 477 51.38 -25.25 -53.00
CA ALA A 477 52.30 -24.10 -53.01
C ALA A 477 53.54 -24.33 -53.90
N LYS A 478 53.93 -25.60 -54.11
CA LYS A 478 55.04 -26.03 -54.98
C LYS A 478 54.68 -26.10 -56.48
N ALA A 479 53.40 -26.05 -56.85
CA ALA A 479 52.93 -26.07 -58.24
C ALA A 479 52.41 -24.67 -58.66
N ALA A 480 52.94 -24.09 -59.75
CA ALA A 480 52.92 -22.64 -59.93
C ALA A 480 51.66 -22.02 -60.57
N GLU A 481 50.78 -22.75 -61.28
CA GLU A 481 49.84 -22.07 -62.22
C GLU A 481 48.32 -22.28 -62.00
N ALA A 482 47.85 -23.14 -61.10
CA ALA A 482 46.41 -23.32 -60.79
C ALA A 482 45.95 -22.60 -59.50
N LYS A 483 46.62 -21.50 -59.13
CA LYS A 483 46.88 -21.09 -57.73
C LYS A 483 45.79 -20.31 -57.01
N VAL A 484 44.93 -19.54 -57.69
CA VAL A 484 44.04 -18.56 -57.03
C VAL A 484 42.66 -19.13 -56.72
N GLN A 485 42.01 -19.80 -57.69
CA GLN A 485 40.67 -20.36 -57.49
C GLN A 485 40.66 -21.58 -56.54
N ARG A 486 41.71 -22.42 -56.58
CA ARG A 486 41.82 -23.55 -55.65
C ARG A 486 42.14 -23.11 -54.22
N ARG A 487 42.96 -22.06 -54.03
CA ARG A 487 43.18 -21.47 -52.70
C ARG A 487 41.91 -20.90 -52.11
N ALA A 488 41.14 -20.14 -52.88
CA ALA A 488 39.87 -19.59 -52.40
C ALA A 488 38.86 -20.69 -51.98
N ALA A 489 38.76 -21.78 -52.74
CA ALA A 489 37.89 -22.91 -52.40
C ALA A 489 38.37 -23.67 -51.15
N ILE A 490 39.69 -23.81 -50.96
CA ILE A 490 40.29 -24.43 -49.79
C ILE A 490 40.13 -23.54 -48.55
N ASP A 491 40.31 -22.22 -48.68
CA ASP A 491 40.09 -21.25 -47.60
C ASP A 491 38.60 -21.28 -47.15
N GLU A 492 37.66 -21.40 -48.09
CA GLU A 492 36.23 -21.56 -47.79
C GLU A 492 35.93 -22.88 -47.03
N GLN A 493 36.55 -23.99 -47.44
CA GLN A 493 36.42 -25.27 -46.73
C GLN A 493 37.04 -25.21 -45.32
N LEU A 494 38.17 -24.53 -45.18
CA LEU A 494 38.85 -24.33 -43.89
C LEU A 494 37.99 -23.50 -42.94
N GLU A 495 37.36 -22.42 -43.42
CA GLU A 495 36.42 -21.62 -42.63
C GLU A 495 35.16 -22.40 -42.24
N ALA A 496 34.63 -23.26 -43.13
CA ALA A 496 33.52 -24.14 -42.80
C ALA A 496 33.88 -25.15 -41.69
N ILE A 497 35.09 -25.69 -41.74
CA ILE A 497 35.64 -26.62 -40.74
C ILE A 497 35.87 -25.89 -39.40
N LYS A 498 36.45 -24.67 -39.41
CA LYS A 498 36.58 -23.80 -38.22
C LYS A 498 35.23 -23.53 -37.58
N SER A 499 34.24 -23.11 -38.37
CA SER A 499 32.88 -22.82 -37.90
C SER A 499 32.22 -24.04 -37.24
N ARG A 500 32.36 -25.23 -37.85
CA ARG A 500 31.85 -26.49 -37.28
C ARG A 500 32.50 -26.82 -35.93
N ALA A 501 33.82 -26.67 -35.80
CA ALA A 501 34.50 -26.91 -34.52
C ALA A 501 34.09 -25.92 -33.43
N VAL A 502 33.89 -24.65 -33.79
CA VAL A 502 33.36 -23.64 -32.86
C VAL A 502 31.97 -24.05 -32.37
N ASP A 503 31.05 -24.41 -33.27
CA ASP A 503 29.68 -24.77 -32.89
C ASP A 503 29.62 -26.05 -32.03
N GLU A 504 30.43 -27.07 -32.32
CA GLU A 504 30.44 -28.35 -31.59
C GLU A 504 31.06 -28.25 -30.18
N ASN A 505 32.04 -27.35 -30.00
CA ASN A 505 32.72 -27.13 -28.72
C ASN A 505 32.06 -26.03 -27.87
N TYR A 506 31.42 -25.04 -28.50
CA TYR A 506 30.66 -23.99 -27.80
C TYR A 506 29.40 -24.52 -27.08
N GLY A 507 28.87 -25.68 -27.50
CA GLY A 507 27.62 -26.23 -27.00
C GLY A 507 27.55 -26.42 -25.47
N ALA A 508 28.66 -26.80 -24.82
CA ALA A 508 28.68 -27.00 -23.36
C ALA A 508 28.63 -25.67 -22.59
N PHE A 509 29.42 -24.68 -23.00
CA PHE A 509 29.37 -23.33 -22.44
C PHE A 509 27.99 -22.69 -22.68
N ARG A 510 27.43 -22.85 -23.88
CA ARG A 510 26.09 -22.38 -24.23
C ARG A 510 25.02 -22.96 -23.31
N ALA A 511 25.12 -24.24 -22.95
CA ALA A 511 24.17 -24.91 -22.06
C ALA A 511 24.19 -24.30 -20.66
N GLU A 512 25.37 -23.97 -20.11
CA GLU A 512 25.46 -23.31 -18.80
C GLU A 512 24.92 -21.87 -18.84
N CYS A 513 25.22 -21.12 -19.89
CA CYS A 513 24.57 -19.81 -20.09
C CYS A 513 23.05 -19.93 -20.27
N ASN A 514 22.54 -21.02 -20.85
CA ASN A 514 21.09 -21.24 -20.98
C ASN A 514 20.44 -21.50 -19.62
N GLU A 515 21.12 -22.21 -18.73
CA GLU A 515 20.64 -22.47 -17.37
C GLU A 515 20.50 -21.16 -16.59
N LEU A 516 21.54 -20.30 -16.60
CA LEU A 516 21.49 -18.98 -15.97
C LEU A 516 20.44 -18.06 -16.62
N ALA A 517 20.31 -18.08 -17.95
CA ALA A 517 19.27 -17.32 -18.65
C ALA A 517 17.86 -17.78 -18.28
N THR A 518 17.67 -19.08 -18.04
CA THR A 518 16.39 -19.64 -17.59
C THR A 518 16.03 -19.11 -16.21
N VAL A 519 16.98 -19.14 -15.27
CA VAL A 519 16.78 -18.60 -13.90
C VAL A 519 16.42 -17.11 -13.93
N LEU A 520 17.12 -16.30 -14.73
CA LEU A 520 16.81 -14.87 -14.87
C LEU A 520 15.43 -14.63 -15.51
N SER A 521 15.03 -15.47 -16.48
CA SER A 521 13.73 -15.38 -17.13
C SER A 521 12.56 -15.74 -16.19
N GLU A 522 12.74 -16.73 -15.31
CA GLU A 522 11.77 -17.09 -14.29
C GLU A 522 11.58 -15.95 -13.29
N LEU A 523 12.70 -15.36 -12.81
CA LEU A 523 12.65 -14.20 -11.92
C LEU A 523 11.98 -13.00 -12.59
N LYS A 524 12.31 -12.72 -13.86
CA LYS A 524 11.67 -11.64 -14.64
C LYS A 524 10.16 -11.85 -14.77
N ALA A 525 9.71 -13.08 -15.03
CA ALA A 525 8.29 -13.39 -15.10
C ALA A 525 7.55 -13.11 -13.78
N GLY A 526 8.19 -13.41 -12.63
CA GLY A 526 7.66 -13.06 -11.31
C GLY A 526 7.56 -11.56 -11.08
N ILE A 527 8.59 -10.81 -11.49
CA ILE A 527 8.63 -9.33 -11.42
C ILE A 527 7.51 -8.72 -12.29
N ASP A 528 7.36 -9.19 -13.53
CA ASP A 528 6.34 -8.71 -14.46
C ASP A 528 4.91 -9.04 -13.99
N ALA A 529 4.73 -10.15 -13.27
CA ALA A 529 3.45 -10.49 -12.64
C ALA A 529 3.10 -9.53 -11.49
N VAL A 530 4.07 -9.16 -10.66
CA VAL A 530 3.89 -8.15 -9.62
C VAL A 530 3.59 -6.79 -10.23
N ALA A 531 4.36 -6.36 -11.24
CA ALA A 531 4.16 -5.08 -11.91
C ALA A 531 2.74 -4.93 -12.46
N ARG A 532 2.23 -5.95 -13.18
CA ARG A 532 0.84 -5.96 -13.67
C ARG A 532 -0.18 -5.82 -12.55
N SER A 533 -0.01 -6.54 -11.44
CA SER A 533 -0.94 -6.47 -10.33
C SER A 533 -0.91 -5.12 -9.59
N LEU A 534 0.24 -4.44 -9.58
CA LEU A 534 0.35 -3.08 -9.05
C LEU A 534 -0.32 -2.05 -9.96
N ASP A 535 -0.22 -2.21 -11.29
CA ASP A 535 -0.90 -1.34 -12.25
C ASP A 535 -2.44 -1.52 -12.17
N GLU A 536 -2.94 -2.77 -12.11
CA GLU A 536 -4.35 -3.06 -11.84
C GLU A 536 -4.83 -2.41 -10.54
N ARG A 537 -3.97 -2.38 -9.50
CA ARG A 537 -4.30 -1.72 -8.23
C ARG A 537 -4.35 -0.21 -8.35
N ARG A 538 -3.44 0.41 -9.11
CA ARG A 538 -3.48 1.86 -9.36
C ARG A 538 -4.74 2.24 -10.12
N GLU A 539 -5.09 1.51 -11.18
CA GLU A 539 -6.33 1.72 -11.94
C GLU A 539 -7.57 1.61 -11.05
N PHE A 540 -7.59 0.65 -10.11
CA PHE A 540 -8.63 0.56 -9.09
C PHE A 540 -8.69 1.81 -8.20
N CYS A 541 -7.56 2.27 -7.66
CA CYS A 541 -7.52 3.45 -6.78
C CYS A 541 -7.96 4.73 -7.52
N ASP A 542 -7.52 4.89 -8.77
CA ASP A 542 -7.91 6.01 -9.63
C ASP A 542 -9.41 5.99 -9.94
N SER A 543 -9.97 4.82 -10.25
CA SER A 543 -11.41 4.64 -10.48
C SER A 543 -12.22 4.97 -9.22
N ALA A 544 -11.78 4.46 -8.06
CA ALA A 544 -12.39 4.74 -6.76
C ALA A 544 -12.43 6.25 -6.46
N ARG A 545 -11.31 6.96 -6.69
CA ARG A 545 -11.20 8.42 -6.52
C ARG A 545 -12.08 9.18 -7.50
N GLN A 546 -12.07 8.81 -8.77
CA GLN A 546 -12.87 9.46 -9.79
C GLN A 546 -14.36 9.34 -9.46
N GLU A 547 -14.84 8.16 -9.11
CA GLU A 547 -16.24 7.98 -8.73
C GLU A 547 -16.60 8.71 -7.43
N ALA A 548 -15.74 8.65 -6.41
CA ALA A 548 -15.94 9.36 -5.15
C ALA A 548 -16.02 10.89 -5.36
N SER A 549 -15.22 11.45 -6.27
CA SER A 549 -15.25 12.90 -6.58
C SER A 549 -16.57 13.38 -7.19
N THR A 550 -17.38 12.47 -7.75
CA THR A 550 -18.72 12.79 -8.26
C THR A 550 -19.81 12.64 -7.20
N LEU A 551 -19.47 12.06 -6.05
CA LEU A 551 -20.36 11.75 -4.95
C LEU A 551 -20.19 12.76 -3.79
N LEU A 552 -18.94 13.07 -3.46
CA LEU A 552 -18.51 14.04 -2.43
C LEU A 552 -18.53 15.47 -2.98
#